data_AF-A0A7W2CFD8-F1
#
_entry.id   AF-A0A7W2CFD8-F1
#
_cell.length_a   1.000
_cell.length_b   1.000
_cell.length_c   1.000
_cell.angle_alpha   90.00
_cell.angle_beta   90.00
_cell.angle_gamma   90.00
#
_symmetry.space_group_name_H-M   'P 1'
#
loop_
_entity.id
_entity.type
_entity.pdbx_description
1 polymer ?
#
loop_
_entity_poly.entity_id
_entity_poly.type
_entity_poly.pdbx_seq_one_letter_code
_entity_poly.pdbx_strand_id
1 'polypeptide(L)'
;AWERTTGSSDVTIAVVDTGIDTQHPDLLGRVTRIPGCGLGPTNSYDTSHGTFIAGLIGAVADNSIGTTGLDWKAELLDVRVMNGGNGSTQVIASGIKCAAANGADIISLSFVQQGSQLSPILKEAISEAQKAGSLVVAAAGNDGYERQRFPAAAEGVLSVGALNADLNISSFSTRGNWIDLMAPGNQLLSLGAGSSNSVRLGSGSSFAAPLVAASASLVKARFPYFEAEQIMSQLIRTAETHKDLLTGYSYRILNIGNALNQPYRSHWQVTTAGQVFALGESEHFGDLVGSSSQRDVVAIAANSTGLGYWLTRSNGEIAAFGDAVDLGDLREIALNKPIVDMAATPSGDGYWLVASDGGIFSFGDAEFYGSTGAIALNKPITSAVQTRLGYDLVAEDGGVFNFNSPFLGSAASSVSNERVIDATSRVSQW
;
A
#
# COMPACT_ATOMS: atom_id res chain seq x y z
N ALA A 1 -7.20 -10.88 6.82
CA ALA A 1 -5.78 -10.64 7.14
C ALA A 1 -5.13 -11.88 7.76
N TRP A 2 -5.57 -12.32 8.95
CA TRP A 2 -4.98 -13.48 9.64
C TRP A 2 -5.09 -14.83 8.90
N GLU A 3 -6.01 -14.97 7.96
CA GLU A 3 -6.06 -16.11 7.02
C GLU A 3 -4.83 -16.16 6.09
N ARG A 4 -4.17 -15.04 5.81
CA ARG A 4 -2.94 -14.97 4.98
C ARG A 4 -1.68 -15.04 5.83
N THR A 5 -1.62 -14.31 6.94
CA THR A 5 -0.52 -14.37 7.92
C THR A 5 -0.95 -13.82 9.27
N THR A 6 -0.43 -14.41 10.34
CA THR A 6 -0.57 -13.90 11.71
C THR A 6 0.72 -13.20 12.19
N GLY A 7 1.64 -12.89 11.28
CA GLY A 7 2.93 -12.27 11.56
C GLY A 7 4.10 -13.25 11.62
N SER A 8 5.28 -12.76 11.99
CA SER A 8 6.51 -13.53 12.13
C SER A 8 7.34 -12.99 13.30
N SER A 9 7.96 -13.89 14.05
CA SER A 9 8.94 -13.55 15.10
C SER A 9 10.25 -13.00 14.53
N ASP A 10 10.45 -13.09 13.21
CA ASP A 10 11.62 -12.51 12.54
C ASP A 10 11.48 -11.00 12.30
N VAL A 11 10.29 -10.43 12.56
CA VAL A 11 10.03 -8.99 12.37
C VAL A 11 9.98 -8.30 13.73
N THR A 12 10.90 -7.35 13.95
CA THR A 12 11.00 -6.62 15.21
C THR A 12 10.35 -5.25 15.10
N ILE A 13 9.44 -4.94 16.02
CA ILE A 13 8.79 -3.63 16.15
C ILE A 13 9.33 -2.92 17.39
N ALA A 14 10.06 -1.82 17.19
CA ALA A 14 10.49 -0.96 18.29
C ALA A 14 9.38 -0.01 18.72
N VAL A 15 9.05 -0.04 20.00
CA VAL A 15 8.14 0.91 20.65
C VAL A 15 8.99 1.96 21.37
N VAL A 16 9.13 3.12 20.73
CA VAL A 16 9.91 4.24 21.28
C VAL A 16 8.96 5.13 22.09
N ASP A 17 8.75 4.79 23.35
CA ASP A 17 7.66 5.38 24.16
C ASP A 17 8.02 5.52 25.66
N THR A 18 7.03 5.43 26.56
CA THR A 18 7.20 5.54 28.02
C THR A 18 7.72 4.25 28.68
N GLY A 19 7.92 3.20 27.89
CA GLY A 19 8.29 1.87 28.35
C GLY A 19 7.12 0.89 28.34
N ILE A 20 7.43 -0.40 28.34
CA ILE A 20 6.41 -1.48 28.34
C ILE A 20 6.40 -2.21 29.69
N ASP A 21 5.22 -2.52 30.23
CA ASP A 21 5.08 -3.45 31.35
C ASP A 21 5.33 -4.88 30.88
N THR A 22 6.58 -5.34 31.04
CA THR A 22 7.03 -6.67 30.63
C THR A 22 6.51 -7.79 31.54
N GLN A 23 5.85 -7.46 32.65
CA GLN A 23 5.23 -8.44 33.54
C GLN A 23 3.75 -8.68 33.21
N HIS A 24 3.18 -7.89 32.29
CA HIS A 24 1.81 -8.09 31.84
C HIS A 24 1.65 -9.49 31.21
N PRO A 25 0.66 -10.31 31.62
CA PRO A 25 0.47 -11.67 31.12
C PRO A 25 0.43 -11.79 29.59
N ASP A 26 -0.25 -10.85 28.92
CA ASP A 26 -0.36 -10.81 27.45
C ASP A 26 0.90 -10.33 26.71
N LEU A 27 1.99 -10.01 27.41
CA LEU A 27 3.26 -9.56 26.82
C LEU A 27 4.46 -10.41 27.27
N LEU A 28 4.22 -11.42 28.12
CA LEU A 28 5.29 -12.28 28.63
C LEU A 28 6.03 -12.97 27.48
N GLY A 29 7.36 -12.79 27.47
CA GLY A 29 8.24 -13.40 26.47
C GLY A 29 8.25 -12.74 25.10
N ARG A 30 7.53 -11.62 24.90
CA ARG A 30 7.47 -10.90 23.61
C ARG A 30 8.22 -9.58 23.58
N VAL A 31 8.76 -9.17 24.71
CA VAL A 31 9.35 -7.84 24.89
C VAL A 31 10.81 -7.98 25.23
N THR A 32 11.67 -7.50 24.34
CA THR A 32 13.11 -7.43 24.52
C THR A 32 13.53 -6.01 24.87
N ARG A 33 14.58 -5.88 25.68
CA ARG A 33 15.23 -4.62 26.03
C ARG A 33 16.72 -4.72 25.75
N ILE A 34 17.28 -3.68 25.18
CA ILE A 34 18.73 -3.57 24.97
C ILE A 34 19.31 -2.61 26.04
N PRO A 35 20.25 -3.07 26.88
CA PRO A 35 20.92 -2.20 27.85
C PRO A 35 21.54 -0.99 27.16
N GLY A 36 21.25 0.21 27.68
CA GLY A 36 21.74 1.47 27.11
C GLY A 36 20.88 2.06 25.99
N CYS A 37 19.90 1.32 25.45
CA CYS A 37 18.85 1.94 24.63
C CYS A 37 17.85 2.67 25.53
N GLY A 38 17.74 3.98 25.35
CA GLY A 38 16.81 4.82 26.11
C GLY A 38 17.18 4.97 27.59
N LEU A 39 16.18 5.17 28.43
CA LEU A 39 16.31 5.47 29.87
C LEU A 39 16.54 4.22 30.75
N GLY A 40 16.76 3.04 30.16
CA GLY A 40 16.99 1.77 30.89
C GLY A 40 15.77 1.28 31.71
N PRO A 41 15.92 0.26 32.57
CA PRO A 41 14.84 -0.26 33.42
C PRO A 41 15.02 0.20 34.87
N THR A 42 14.11 1.02 35.39
CA THR A 42 13.91 1.10 36.85
C THR A 42 12.41 1.11 37.15
N ASN A 43 12.05 0.68 38.36
CA ASN A 43 10.67 0.39 38.77
C ASN A 43 9.85 1.65 39.10
N SER A 44 10.39 2.86 38.94
CA SER A 44 9.77 4.12 39.38
C SER A 44 9.07 4.92 38.28
N TYR A 45 8.79 4.31 37.13
CA TYR A 45 8.44 5.03 35.91
C TYR A 45 7.09 4.58 35.32
N ASP A 46 6.37 5.51 34.70
CA ASP A 46 5.06 5.27 34.07
C ASP A 46 5.21 4.55 32.73
N THR A 47 4.82 3.27 32.68
CA THR A 47 4.80 2.44 31.46
C THR A 47 3.40 2.36 30.82
N SER A 48 2.42 3.12 31.30
CA SER A 48 1.02 2.92 30.90
C SER A 48 0.79 3.12 29.41
N HIS A 49 1.32 4.21 28.82
CA HIS A 49 1.15 4.54 27.41
C HIS A 49 1.83 3.51 26.50
N GLY A 50 3.11 3.20 26.73
CA GLY A 50 3.83 2.18 25.97
C GLY A 50 3.21 0.78 26.09
N THR A 51 2.70 0.40 27.26
CA THR A 51 2.00 -0.90 27.45
C THR A 51 0.71 -0.98 26.64
N PHE A 52 -0.05 0.12 26.56
CA PHE A 52 -1.25 0.18 25.74
C PHE A 52 -0.94 0.04 24.25
N ILE A 53 0.12 0.69 23.77
CA ILE A 53 0.61 0.58 22.40
C ILE A 53 1.07 -0.86 22.12
N ALA A 54 1.87 -1.45 23.01
CA ALA A 54 2.34 -2.82 22.93
C ALA A 54 1.17 -3.82 22.85
N GLY A 55 0.10 -3.57 23.59
CA GLY A 55 -1.10 -4.39 23.54
C GLY A 55 -1.80 -4.38 22.18
N LEU A 56 -1.93 -3.20 21.55
CA LEU A 56 -2.52 -3.07 20.21
C LEU A 56 -1.69 -3.78 19.14
N ILE A 57 -0.36 -3.76 19.30
CA ILE A 57 0.56 -4.40 18.37
C ILE A 57 0.56 -5.92 18.56
N GLY A 58 0.84 -6.38 19.78
CA GLY A 58 1.32 -7.74 20.01
C GLY A 58 0.82 -8.42 21.28
N ALA A 59 -0.30 -7.98 21.87
CA ALA A 59 -0.94 -8.76 22.93
C ALA A 59 -1.21 -10.20 22.44
N VAL A 60 -0.90 -11.18 23.29
CA VAL A 60 -1.04 -12.61 22.97
C VAL A 60 -2.47 -12.90 22.49
N ALA A 61 -2.56 -13.55 21.33
CA ALA A 61 -3.84 -13.96 20.76
C ALA A 61 -4.30 -15.30 21.33
N ASP A 62 -5.62 -15.53 21.30
CA ASP A 62 -6.27 -16.82 21.59
C ASP A 62 -5.93 -17.43 22.96
N ASN A 63 -5.63 -16.60 23.96
CA ASN A 63 -5.32 -17.02 25.33
C ASN A 63 -6.46 -16.76 26.33
N SER A 64 -7.60 -16.24 25.86
CA SER A 64 -8.76 -15.85 26.68
C SER A 64 -8.47 -14.77 27.75
N ILE A 65 -7.43 -13.96 27.57
CA ILE A 65 -7.04 -12.87 28.47
C ILE A 65 -7.11 -11.53 27.71
N GLY A 66 -7.56 -10.47 28.39
CA GLY A 66 -7.39 -9.09 27.94
C GLY A 66 -7.90 -8.78 26.54
N THR A 67 -6.98 -8.48 25.63
CA THR A 67 -7.21 -8.10 24.23
C THR A 67 -6.23 -8.83 23.31
N THR A 68 -6.49 -8.83 22.01
CA THR A 68 -5.57 -9.41 21.01
C THR A 68 -4.85 -8.31 20.22
N GLY A 69 -3.53 -8.44 20.10
CA GLY A 69 -2.72 -7.58 19.23
C GLY A 69 -2.92 -7.92 17.76
N LEU A 70 -2.69 -6.96 16.88
CA LEU A 70 -2.85 -7.16 15.44
C LEU A 70 -1.84 -8.17 14.86
N ASP A 71 -0.61 -8.19 15.38
CA ASP A 71 0.43 -9.16 15.03
C ASP A 71 0.61 -10.19 16.16
N TRP A 72 0.18 -11.42 15.89
CA TRP A 72 0.16 -12.48 16.89
C TRP A 72 1.54 -12.99 17.23
N LYS A 73 2.55 -12.68 16.41
CA LYS A 73 3.93 -13.13 16.57
C LYS A 73 4.91 -11.96 16.71
N ALA A 74 4.41 -10.77 17.01
CA ALA A 74 5.23 -9.58 17.16
C ALA A 74 6.33 -9.78 18.21
N GLU A 75 7.57 -9.49 17.80
CA GLU A 75 8.68 -9.24 18.71
C GLU A 75 8.79 -7.74 18.97
N LEU A 76 8.64 -7.34 20.23
CA LEU A 76 8.62 -5.94 20.63
C LEU A 76 9.98 -5.54 21.22
N LEU A 77 10.60 -4.53 20.64
CA LEU A 77 11.77 -3.88 21.24
C LEU A 77 11.31 -2.66 22.07
N ASP A 78 11.38 -2.78 23.40
CA ASP A 78 11.03 -1.69 24.31
C ASP A 78 12.16 -0.64 24.37
N VAL A 79 11.90 0.55 23.83
CA VAL A 79 12.84 1.68 23.82
C VAL A 79 12.24 2.84 24.60
N ARG A 80 12.38 2.78 25.92
CA ARG A 80 11.88 3.83 26.81
C ARG A 80 12.64 5.14 26.65
N VAL A 81 11.97 6.18 26.16
CA VAL A 81 12.56 7.52 25.97
C VAL A 81 11.79 8.64 26.70
N MET A 82 10.63 8.30 27.27
CA MET A 82 9.77 9.21 28.01
C MET A 82 9.54 8.71 29.44
N ASN A 83 9.25 9.66 30.33
CA ASN A 83 8.75 9.36 31.67
C ASN A 83 7.45 10.14 31.89
N GLY A 84 6.33 9.43 31.94
CA GLY A 84 5.02 10.04 31.78
C GLY A 84 4.86 10.65 30.37
N GLY A 85 4.13 11.76 30.25
CA GLY A 85 3.81 12.35 28.94
C GLY A 85 4.92 13.16 28.25
N ASN A 86 6.16 13.19 28.75
CA ASN A 86 7.23 14.02 28.19
C ASN A 86 8.58 13.29 28.11
N GLY A 87 9.39 13.68 27.13
CA GLY A 87 10.77 13.19 26.94
C GLY A 87 11.66 14.25 26.33
N SER A 88 12.97 14.11 26.56
CA SER A 88 13.99 14.97 25.93
C SER A 88 14.21 14.55 24.48
N THR A 89 14.29 15.52 23.55
CA THR A 89 14.59 15.26 22.14
C THR A 89 15.89 14.48 21.95
N GLN A 90 16.91 14.73 22.78
CA GLN A 90 18.18 14.01 22.73
C GLN A 90 18.02 12.52 23.08
N VAL A 91 17.23 12.21 24.11
CA VAL A 91 16.95 10.83 24.51
C VAL A 91 16.11 10.12 23.46
N ILE A 92 15.07 10.79 22.94
CA ILE A 92 14.23 10.26 21.85
C ILE A 92 15.07 9.93 20.62
N ALA A 93 15.89 10.88 20.16
CA ALA A 93 16.75 10.67 19.01
C ALA A 93 17.75 9.52 19.22
N SER A 94 18.35 9.44 20.41
CA SER A 94 19.26 8.35 20.75
C SER A 94 18.53 6.99 20.80
N GLY A 95 17.29 6.97 21.29
CA GLY A 95 16.44 5.77 21.29
C GLY A 95 16.12 5.28 19.88
N ILE A 96 15.74 6.20 18.97
CA ILE A 96 15.48 5.88 17.56
C ILE A 96 16.73 5.27 16.90
N LYS A 97 17.90 5.92 17.07
CA LYS A 97 19.18 5.40 16.56
C LYS A 97 19.51 4.02 17.14
N CYS A 98 19.25 3.82 18.44
CA CYS A 98 19.49 2.54 19.12
C CYS A 98 18.58 1.43 18.60
N ALA A 99 17.29 1.73 18.37
CA ALA A 99 16.34 0.78 17.79
C ALA A 99 16.80 0.30 16.41
N ALA A 100 17.14 1.25 15.53
CA ALA A 100 17.63 0.96 14.19
C ALA A 100 18.95 0.15 14.21
N ALA A 101 19.91 0.54 15.06
CA ALA A 101 21.19 -0.16 15.20
C ALA A 101 21.05 -1.60 15.72
N ASN A 102 19.93 -1.93 16.37
CA ASN A 102 19.62 -3.27 16.85
C ASN A 102 18.60 -4.01 15.95
N GLY A 103 18.48 -3.59 14.69
CA GLY A 103 17.73 -4.33 13.68
C GLY A 103 16.21 -4.25 13.79
N ALA A 104 15.67 -3.19 14.40
CA ALA A 104 14.22 -2.97 14.34
C ALA A 104 13.78 -2.73 12.89
N ASP A 105 12.93 -3.61 12.34
CA ASP A 105 12.34 -3.42 11.01
C ASP A 105 11.39 -2.21 10.99
N ILE A 106 10.65 -2.02 12.08
CA ILE A 106 9.64 -0.97 12.23
C ILE A 106 9.87 -0.22 13.54
N ILE A 107 9.81 1.11 13.49
CA ILE A 107 9.92 1.98 14.66
C ILE A 107 8.63 2.79 14.79
N SER A 108 7.89 2.56 15.89
CA SER A 108 6.65 3.26 16.20
C SER A 108 6.88 4.44 17.14
N LEU A 109 6.49 5.64 16.69
CA LEU A 109 6.63 6.91 17.40
C LEU A 109 5.26 7.51 17.72
N SER A 110 4.77 7.26 18.92
CA SER A 110 3.41 7.64 19.33
C SER A 110 3.35 8.96 20.11
N PHE A 111 4.12 9.95 19.67
CA PHE A 111 4.25 11.27 20.31
C PHE A 111 4.44 12.37 19.27
N VAL A 112 4.27 13.63 19.70
CA VAL A 112 4.58 14.82 18.90
C VAL A 112 5.57 15.72 19.62
N GLN A 113 6.53 16.26 18.86
CA GLN A 113 7.47 17.25 19.34
C GLN A 113 6.75 18.56 19.69
N GLN A 114 7.27 19.31 20.67
CA GLN A 114 6.89 20.70 20.86
C GLN A 114 7.45 21.59 19.74
N GLY A 115 6.76 22.70 19.44
CA GLY A 115 7.11 23.60 18.34
C GLY A 115 6.60 23.12 16.97
N SER A 116 6.84 23.94 15.95
CA SER A 116 6.36 23.73 14.56
C SER A 116 7.46 23.31 13.59
N GLN A 117 8.71 23.21 14.04
CA GLN A 117 9.86 22.87 13.20
C GLN A 117 10.49 21.57 13.69
N LEU A 118 10.86 20.69 12.77
CA LEU A 118 11.56 19.45 13.10
C LEU A 118 12.93 19.78 13.70
N SER A 119 13.22 19.26 14.90
CA SER A 119 14.55 19.39 15.49
C SER A 119 15.60 18.74 14.59
N PRO A 120 16.75 19.41 14.33
CA PRO A 120 17.84 18.82 13.54
C PRO A 120 18.32 17.47 14.07
N ILE A 121 18.37 17.30 15.40
CA ILE A 121 18.81 16.06 16.04
C ILE A 121 17.78 14.94 15.78
N LEU A 122 16.49 15.26 15.83
CA LEU A 122 15.43 14.29 15.54
C LEU A 122 15.40 13.94 14.04
N LYS A 123 15.60 14.92 13.16
CA LYS A 123 15.74 14.71 11.70
C LYS A 123 16.87 13.74 11.38
N GLU A 124 18.04 13.95 11.98
CA GLU A 124 19.20 13.08 11.79
C GLU A 124 18.91 11.64 12.25
N ALA A 125 18.31 11.47 13.44
CA ALA A 125 17.96 10.14 13.94
C ALA A 125 16.97 9.39 13.05
N ILE A 126 15.94 10.07 12.54
CA ILE A 126 14.97 9.49 11.59
C ILE A 126 15.68 9.08 10.31
N SER A 127 16.52 9.96 9.75
CA SER A 127 17.27 9.67 8.53
C SER A 127 18.24 8.51 8.70
N GLU A 128 18.91 8.39 9.86
CA GLU A 128 19.77 7.25 10.16
C GLU A 128 18.98 5.94 10.28
N ALA A 129 17.80 5.96 10.92
CA ALA A 129 16.94 4.80 11.01
C ALA A 129 16.44 4.33 9.63
N GLN A 130 16.00 5.25 8.79
CA GLN A 130 15.58 4.95 7.42
C GLN A 130 16.74 4.38 6.59
N LYS A 131 17.95 4.94 6.71
CA LYS A 131 19.15 4.42 6.03
C LYS A 131 19.57 3.03 6.52
N ALA A 132 19.26 2.70 7.77
CA ALA A 132 19.46 1.37 8.32
C ALA A 132 18.39 0.36 7.85
N GLY A 133 17.38 0.80 7.10
CA GLY A 133 16.31 -0.04 6.56
C GLY A 133 15.03 -0.06 7.42
N SER A 134 14.98 0.70 8.52
CA SER A 134 13.80 0.73 9.39
C SER A 134 12.69 1.61 8.81
N LEU A 135 11.46 1.09 8.78
CA LEU A 135 10.27 1.90 8.55
C LEU A 135 9.92 2.68 9.81
N VAL A 136 9.83 4.01 9.70
CA VAL A 136 9.41 4.87 10.82
C VAL A 136 7.93 5.22 10.66
N VAL A 137 7.11 4.88 11.65
CA VAL A 137 5.67 5.16 11.69
C VAL A 137 5.38 6.11 12.84
N ALA A 138 4.67 7.21 12.59
CA ALA A 138 4.46 8.23 13.62
C ALA A 138 3.04 8.82 13.67
N ALA A 139 2.60 9.12 14.89
CA ALA A 139 1.31 9.73 15.16
C ALA A 139 1.25 11.21 14.71
N ALA A 140 0.19 11.58 13.99
CA ALA A 140 0.01 12.93 13.45
C ALA A 140 -0.25 14.00 14.52
N GLY A 141 -0.76 13.63 15.70
CA GLY A 141 -1.09 14.55 16.79
C GLY A 141 -2.57 14.60 17.14
N ASN A 142 -2.86 15.23 18.28
CA ASN A 142 -4.17 15.21 18.93
C ASN A 142 -4.71 16.62 19.23
N ASP A 143 -4.43 17.61 18.37
CA ASP A 143 -4.84 19.00 18.57
C ASP A 143 -6.02 19.46 17.71
N GLY A 144 -6.52 18.61 16.81
CA GLY A 144 -7.67 18.88 15.93
C GLY A 144 -7.41 19.87 14.81
N TYR A 145 -6.22 20.47 14.73
CA TYR A 145 -5.91 21.55 13.78
C TYR A 145 -5.35 21.02 12.46
N GLU A 146 -5.52 21.81 11.41
CA GLU A 146 -4.87 21.59 10.11
C GLU A 146 -3.48 22.20 10.13
N ARG A 147 -2.48 21.38 10.48
CA ARG A 147 -1.07 21.78 10.54
C ARG A 147 -0.16 20.57 10.55
N GLN A 148 1.07 20.76 10.08
CA GLN A 148 2.11 19.74 10.23
C GLN A 148 2.58 19.63 11.69
N ARG A 149 2.81 18.39 12.12
CA ARG A 149 3.41 18.06 13.41
C ARG A 149 4.51 17.04 13.18
N PHE A 150 5.57 17.14 13.98
CA PHE A 150 6.75 16.28 13.87
C PHE A 150 6.81 15.30 15.03
N PRO A 151 7.32 14.06 14.82
CA PRO A 151 8.05 13.61 13.64
C PRO A 151 7.20 13.14 12.45
N ALA A 152 5.87 13.03 12.58
CA ALA A 152 5.03 12.49 11.52
C ALA A 152 5.15 13.19 10.16
N ALA A 153 5.27 14.52 10.12
CA ALA A 153 5.46 15.27 8.87
C ALA A 153 6.91 15.23 8.33
N ALA A 154 7.81 14.45 8.92
CA ALA A 154 9.18 14.33 8.41
C ALA A 154 9.21 13.47 7.15
N GLU A 155 10.15 13.77 6.25
CA GLU A 155 10.33 13.04 5.00
C GLU A 155 10.58 11.53 5.24
N GLY A 156 9.86 10.69 4.50
CA GLY A 156 9.94 9.23 4.59
C GLY A 156 9.37 8.62 5.88
N VAL A 157 8.72 9.39 6.75
CA VAL A 157 7.98 8.87 7.90
C VAL A 157 6.55 8.58 7.47
N LEU A 158 6.06 7.38 7.76
CA LEU A 158 4.67 7.01 7.53
C LEU A 158 3.79 7.68 8.59
N SER A 159 3.09 8.73 8.18
CA SER A 159 2.30 9.59 9.06
C SER A 159 0.88 9.05 9.26
N VAL A 160 0.42 9.02 10.52
CA VAL A 160 -0.83 8.33 10.89
C VAL A 160 -1.78 9.23 11.67
N GLY A 161 -2.96 9.50 11.10
CA GLY A 161 -4.07 10.16 11.79
C GLY A 161 -5.08 9.17 12.40
N ALA A 162 -6.00 9.68 13.22
CA ALA A 162 -6.94 8.86 13.99
C ALA A 162 -8.40 8.97 13.49
N LEU A 163 -9.05 7.81 13.37
CA LEU A 163 -10.47 7.68 13.04
C LEU A 163 -11.30 7.26 14.26
N ASN A 164 -12.59 7.61 14.22
CA ASN A 164 -13.60 7.08 15.12
C ASN A 164 -14.25 5.80 14.55
N ALA A 165 -15.19 5.22 15.30
CA ALA A 165 -15.88 4.00 14.91
C ALA A 165 -16.72 4.14 13.61
N ASP A 166 -17.12 5.36 13.26
CA ASP A 166 -17.85 5.67 12.03
C ASP A 166 -16.93 5.94 10.84
N LEU A 167 -15.63 5.65 10.99
CA LEU A 167 -14.57 5.92 10.01
C LEU A 167 -14.35 7.40 9.68
N ASN A 168 -14.91 8.32 10.46
CA ASN A 168 -14.66 9.76 10.34
C ASN A 168 -13.37 10.16 11.06
N ILE A 169 -12.72 11.23 10.57
CA ILE A 169 -11.58 11.85 11.26
C ILE A 169 -12.00 12.24 12.69
N SER A 170 -11.32 11.69 13.69
CA SER A 170 -11.61 12.01 15.09
C SER A 170 -11.44 13.50 15.35
N SER A 171 -12.31 14.09 16.19
CA SER A 171 -12.29 15.54 16.44
C SER A 171 -10.93 16.05 16.93
N PHE A 172 -10.22 15.24 17.72
CA PHE A 172 -8.88 15.55 18.20
C PHE A 172 -7.78 15.31 17.16
N SER A 173 -8.00 14.52 16.11
CA SER A 173 -6.91 14.20 15.18
C SER A 173 -6.43 15.47 14.49
N THR A 174 -5.13 15.72 14.59
CA THR A 174 -4.46 16.66 13.68
C THR A 174 -4.68 16.19 12.25
N ARG A 175 -4.83 17.13 11.32
CA ARG A 175 -5.24 16.86 9.93
C ARG A 175 -4.40 17.62 8.91
N GLY A 176 -4.44 17.19 7.65
CA GLY A 176 -3.78 17.83 6.52
C GLY A 176 -3.38 16.83 5.45
N ASN A 177 -3.18 17.31 4.22
CA ASN A 177 -2.83 16.49 3.05
C ASN A 177 -1.45 15.81 3.12
N TRP A 178 -0.70 16.09 4.18
CA TRP A 178 0.58 15.46 4.51
C TRP A 178 0.41 14.14 5.28
N ILE A 179 -0.81 13.79 5.71
CA ILE A 179 -1.10 12.52 6.38
C ILE A 179 -1.25 11.41 5.33
N ASP A 180 -0.46 10.35 5.47
CA ASP A 180 -0.42 9.24 4.53
C ASP A 180 -1.58 8.27 4.73
N LEU A 181 -1.83 7.90 5.98
CA LEU A 181 -2.83 6.91 6.37
C LEU A 181 -3.63 7.35 7.60
N MET A 182 -4.86 6.90 7.65
CA MET A 182 -5.76 7.00 8.79
C MET A 182 -6.03 5.59 9.33
N ALA A 183 -6.01 5.43 10.64
CA ALA A 183 -6.36 4.18 11.31
C ALA A 183 -7.26 4.45 12.53
N PRO A 184 -8.00 3.45 13.03
CA PRO A 184 -8.79 3.59 14.25
C PRO A 184 -7.92 4.12 15.39
N GLY A 185 -8.41 5.13 16.10
CA GLY A 185 -7.65 5.74 17.21
C GLY A 185 -8.51 6.34 18.30
N ASN A 186 -9.83 6.30 18.19
CA ASN A 186 -10.75 6.79 19.22
C ASN A 186 -11.45 5.62 19.92
N GLN A 187 -11.49 5.64 21.25
CA GLN A 187 -12.14 4.63 22.09
C GLN A 187 -11.64 3.20 21.82
N LEU A 188 -10.32 3.05 21.67
CA LEU A 188 -9.69 1.74 21.56
C LEU A 188 -9.55 1.09 22.93
N LEU A 189 -9.74 -0.23 23.00
CA LEU A 189 -9.42 -1.05 24.17
C LEU A 189 -8.06 -1.68 23.97
N SER A 190 -7.20 -1.60 24.99
CA SER A 190 -5.91 -2.28 25.03
C SER A 190 -5.44 -2.47 26.48
N LEU A 191 -4.26 -3.05 26.64
CA LEU A 191 -3.66 -3.40 27.91
C LEU A 191 -3.40 -2.17 28.79
N GLY A 192 -3.68 -2.29 30.08
CA GLY A 192 -3.24 -1.39 31.13
C GLY A 192 -2.00 -1.92 31.82
N ALA A 193 -1.12 -1.02 32.25
CA ALA A 193 0.06 -1.38 33.04
C ALA A 193 -0.28 -1.59 34.52
N GLY A 194 0.58 -2.35 35.22
CA GLY A 194 0.50 -2.56 36.66
C GLY A 194 -0.26 -3.81 37.07
N SER A 195 -0.37 -4.01 38.39
CA SER A 195 -0.79 -5.29 38.97
C SER A 195 -2.23 -5.71 38.69
N SER A 196 -3.09 -4.82 38.21
CA SER A 196 -4.47 -5.16 37.85
C SER A 196 -4.57 -5.95 36.55
N ASN A 197 -3.55 -5.90 35.68
CA ASN A 197 -3.57 -6.48 34.32
C ASN A 197 -4.88 -6.16 33.56
N SER A 198 -5.48 -4.99 33.86
CA SER A 198 -6.79 -4.62 33.37
C SER A 198 -6.68 -4.07 31.95
N VAL A 199 -7.71 -4.29 31.13
CA VAL A 199 -7.88 -3.52 29.90
C VAL A 199 -8.32 -2.09 30.22
N ARG A 200 -7.90 -1.13 29.41
CA ARG A 200 -8.30 0.27 29.52
C ARG A 200 -8.74 0.82 28.17
N LEU A 201 -9.49 1.92 28.20
CA LEU A 201 -9.93 2.65 27.02
C LEU A 201 -9.00 3.82 26.75
N GLY A 202 -8.66 4.07 25.48
CA GLY A 202 -7.79 5.17 25.06
C GLY A 202 -8.22 5.80 23.75
N SER A 203 -7.97 7.10 23.61
CA SER A 203 -8.13 7.85 22.36
C SER A 203 -6.88 8.66 22.02
N GLY A 204 -6.44 8.61 20.77
CA GLY A 204 -5.30 9.35 20.25
C GLY A 204 -4.79 8.78 18.92
N SER A 205 -4.18 9.63 18.09
CA SER A 205 -3.35 9.17 16.96
C SER A 205 -2.13 8.36 17.43
N SER A 206 -1.73 8.52 18.70
CA SER A 206 -0.80 7.64 19.41
C SER A 206 -1.27 6.18 19.52
N PHE A 207 -2.55 5.90 19.29
CA PHE A 207 -3.11 4.55 19.24
C PHE A 207 -3.49 4.09 17.84
N ALA A 208 -3.56 5.02 16.87
CA ALA A 208 -3.70 4.70 15.45
C ALA A 208 -2.34 4.28 14.83
N ALA A 209 -1.27 5.03 15.13
CA ALA A 209 0.09 4.74 14.67
C ALA A 209 0.57 3.29 14.95
N PRO A 210 0.37 2.71 16.15
CA PRO A 210 0.75 1.32 16.40
C PRO A 210 -0.02 0.29 15.56
N LEU A 211 -1.28 0.55 15.20
CA LEU A 211 -2.02 -0.36 14.31
C LEU A 211 -1.42 -0.38 12.90
N VAL A 212 -0.93 0.78 12.43
CA VAL A 212 -0.19 0.87 11.16
C VAL A 212 1.18 0.19 11.28
N ALA A 213 1.89 0.34 12.40
CA ALA A 213 3.16 -0.36 12.65
C ALA A 213 2.99 -1.88 12.68
N ALA A 214 1.95 -2.39 13.35
CA ALA A 214 1.61 -3.82 13.35
C ALA A 214 1.14 -4.30 11.97
N SER A 215 0.47 -3.45 11.19
CA SER A 215 0.11 -3.78 9.80
C SER A 215 1.35 -3.90 8.92
N ALA A 216 2.34 -3.01 9.13
CA ALA A 216 3.62 -3.07 8.44
C ALA A 216 4.38 -4.38 8.75
N SER A 217 4.32 -4.88 9.99
CA SER A 217 4.97 -6.15 10.34
C SER A 217 4.28 -7.34 9.68
N LEU A 218 2.96 -7.36 9.59
CA LEU A 218 2.22 -8.37 8.85
C LEU A 218 2.59 -8.36 7.35
N VAL A 219 2.74 -7.17 6.75
CA VAL A 219 3.19 -7.02 5.36
C VAL A 219 4.61 -7.58 5.19
N LYS A 220 5.57 -7.22 6.07
CA LYS A 220 6.93 -7.76 6.04
C LYS A 220 6.96 -9.28 6.27
N ALA A 221 6.11 -9.81 7.14
CA ALA A 221 6.00 -11.26 7.34
C ALA A 221 5.49 -12.00 6.09
N ARG A 222 4.58 -11.38 5.33
CA ARG A 222 4.10 -11.92 4.05
C ARG A 222 5.12 -11.76 2.92
N PHE A 223 5.78 -10.62 2.87
CA PHE A 223 6.75 -10.23 1.85
C PHE A 223 8.11 -9.94 2.51
N PRO A 224 8.85 -10.97 2.94
CA PRO A 224 10.10 -10.80 3.71
C PRO A 224 11.17 -10.04 2.94
N TYR A 225 11.08 -10.00 1.61
CA TYR A 225 11.99 -9.31 0.71
C TYR A 225 11.65 -7.81 0.52
N PHE A 226 10.59 -7.29 1.14
CA PHE A 226 10.27 -5.86 1.07
C PHE A 226 11.22 -5.04 1.93
N GLU A 227 11.77 -3.98 1.35
CA GLU A 227 12.38 -2.88 2.08
C GLU A 227 11.32 -1.93 2.64
N ALA A 228 11.70 -1.04 3.57
CA ALA A 228 10.77 -0.13 4.24
C ALA A 228 9.88 0.67 3.28
N GLU A 229 10.44 1.17 2.17
CA GLU A 229 9.69 1.89 1.14
C GLU A 229 8.62 1.02 0.48
N GLN A 230 8.90 -0.26 0.25
CA GLN A 230 7.96 -1.20 -0.36
C GLN A 230 6.84 -1.59 0.61
N ILE A 231 7.15 -1.73 1.90
CA ILE A 231 6.13 -1.91 2.94
C ILE A 231 5.19 -0.70 2.98
N MET A 232 5.76 0.52 3.00
CA MET A 232 5.00 1.76 3.00
C MET A 232 4.12 1.89 1.75
N SER A 233 4.70 1.69 0.56
CA SER A 233 3.97 1.72 -0.72
C SER A 233 2.85 0.68 -0.76
N GLN A 234 3.07 -0.53 -0.25
CA GLN A 234 2.05 -1.56 -0.16
C GLN A 234 0.89 -1.09 0.72
N LEU A 235 1.15 -0.59 1.94
CA LEU A 235 0.10 -0.12 2.84
C LEU A 235 -0.69 1.06 2.24
N ILE A 236 -0.01 2.00 1.58
CA ILE A 236 -0.64 3.19 0.99
C ILE A 236 -1.47 2.83 -0.25
N ARG A 237 -0.94 2.03 -1.17
CA ARG A 237 -1.64 1.71 -2.43
C ARG A 237 -2.88 0.85 -2.22
N THR A 238 -2.88 0.02 -1.18
CA THR A 238 -4.02 -0.88 -0.87
C THR A 238 -4.98 -0.30 0.15
N ALA A 239 -4.72 0.92 0.65
CA ALA A 239 -5.61 1.61 1.56
C ALA A 239 -6.91 2.01 0.85
N GLU A 240 -8.00 2.00 1.61
CA GLU A 240 -9.31 2.38 1.09
C GLU A 240 -9.41 3.91 1.05
N THR A 241 -9.75 4.47 -0.11
CA THR A 241 -9.98 5.92 -0.21
C THR A 241 -11.35 6.25 0.32
N HIS A 242 -11.40 7.08 1.35
CA HIS A 242 -12.64 7.58 1.94
C HIS A 242 -12.78 9.07 1.67
N LYS A 243 -13.98 9.51 1.28
CA LYS A 243 -14.33 10.92 1.12
C LYS A 243 -15.36 11.31 2.16
N ASP A 244 -14.96 12.18 3.08
CA ASP A 244 -15.87 12.76 4.05
C ASP A 244 -16.92 13.60 3.31
N LEU A 245 -18.19 13.21 3.44
CA LEU A 245 -19.29 13.81 2.69
C LEU A 245 -19.63 15.23 3.16
N LEU A 246 -19.25 15.61 4.37
CA LEU A 246 -19.55 16.94 4.95
C LEU A 246 -18.51 17.97 4.54
N THR A 247 -17.24 17.58 4.55
CA THR A 247 -16.10 18.47 4.26
C THR A 247 -15.58 18.33 2.84
N GLY A 248 -15.91 17.24 2.15
CA GLY A 248 -15.34 16.87 0.85
C GLY A 248 -13.90 16.37 0.91
N TYR A 249 -13.31 16.30 2.11
CA TYR A 249 -11.93 15.91 2.32
C TYR A 249 -11.74 14.40 2.06
N SER A 250 -10.71 14.04 1.29
CA SER A 250 -10.40 12.64 0.97
C SER A 250 -9.15 12.18 1.70
N TYR A 251 -9.19 10.99 2.30
CA TYR A 251 -8.09 10.38 3.04
C TYR A 251 -8.08 8.87 2.85
N ARG A 252 -6.94 8.25 3.15
CA ARG A 252 -6.73 6.82 2.99
C ARG A 252 -6.89 6.11 4.32
N ILE A 253 -7.78 5.13 4.40
CA ILE A 253 -7.99 4.28 5.56
C ILE A 253 -7.17 3.01 5.39
N LEU A 254 -6.35 2.69 6.39
CA LEU A 254 -5.58 1.45 6.42
C LEU A 254 -6.50 0.22 6.18
N ASN A 255 -6.16 -0.59 5.18
CA ASN A 255 -6.81 -1.88 4.93
C ASN A 255 -5.75 -2.99 4.80
N ILE A 256 -5.44 -3.61 5.94
CA ILE A 256 -4.44 -4.69 6.01
C ILE A 256 -4.90 -5.97 5.29
N GLY A 257 -6.21 -6.19 5.12
CA GLY A 257 -6.73 -7.29 4.32
C GLY A 257 -6.28 -7.17 2.86
N ASN A 258 -6.48 -5.99 2.27
CA ASN A 258 -6.05 -5.69 0.90
C ASN A 258 -4.53 -5.75 0.78
N ALA A 259 -3.80 -5.15 1.74
CA ALA A 259 -2.33 -5.13 1.72
C ALA A 259 -1.68 -6.53 1.70
N LEU A 260 -2.33 -7.53 2.30
CA LEU A 260 -1.82 -8.91 2.33
C LEU A 260 -2.30 -9.78 1.16
N ASN A 261 -3.42 -9.41 0.54
CA ASN A 261 -4.00 -10.15 -0.57
C ASN A 261 -3.47 -9.67 -1.93
N GLN A 262 -3.31 -8.36 -2.13
CA GLN A 262 -2.89 -7.82 -3.41
C GLN A 262 -1.39 -8.10 -3.66
N PRO A 263 -1.04 -8.75 -4.78
CA PRO A 263 0.34 -9.12 -5.07
C PRO A 263 1.19 -7.89 -5.40
N TYR A 264 2.50 -8.01 -5.22
CA TYR A 264 3.48 -6.97 -5.58
C TYR A 264 4.39 -7.43 -6.73
N ARG A 265 4.85 -8.69 -6.73
CA ARG A 265 5.64 -9.26 -7.84
C ARG A 265 4.83 -10.30 -8.60
N SER A 266 3.88 -9.82 -9.39
CA SER A 266 2.94 -10.63 -10.17
C SER A 266 3.01 -10.33 -11.66
N HIS A 267 2.84 -11.37 -12.48
CA HIS A 267 2.44 -11.21 -13.87
C HIS A 267 1.71 -12.45 -14.37
N TRP A 268 0.85 -12.25 -15.36
CA TRP A 268 0.23 -13.34 -16.11
C TRP A 268 0.80 -13.39 -17.52
N GLN A 269 0.82 -14.61 -18.07
CA GLN A 269 1.04 -14.83 -19.51
C GLN A 269 -0.20 -15.50 -20.06
N VAL A 270 -0.57 -15.17 -21.30
CA VAL A 270 -1.67 -15.83 -22.00
C VAL A 270 -1.21 -16.34 -23.35
N THR A 271 -1.71 -17.51 -23.76
CA THR A 271 -1.51 -18.05 -25.11
C THR A 271 -2.60 -17.57 -26.04
N THR A 272 -2.37 -17.66 -27.36
CA THR A 272 -3.42 -17.38 -28.36
C THR A 272 -4.62 -18.31 -28.24
N ALA A 273 -4.43 -19.52 -27.69
CA ALA A 273 -5.51 -20.46 -27.37
C ALA A 273 -6.28 -20.09 -26.08
N GLY A 274 -5.83 -19.09 -25.33
CA GLY A 274 -6.48 -18.59 -24.13
C GLY A 274 -6.10 -19.30 -22.82
N GLN A 275 -5.03 -20.09 -22.81
CA GLN A 275 -4.45 -20.61 -21.57
C GLN A 275 -3.66 -19.51 -20.84
N VAL A 276 -3.93 -19.31 -19.56
CA VAL A 276 -3.28 -18.35 -18.68
C VAL A 276 -2.30 -19.06 -17.74
N PHE A 277 -1.12 -18.49 -17.61
CA PHE A 277 -0.10 -18.89 -16.63
C PHE A 277 0.07 -17.78 -15.60
N ALA A 278 -0.12 -18.10 -14.32
CA ALA A 278 0.14 -17.20 -13.21
C ALA A 278 1.58 -17.37 -12.72
N LEU A 279 2.31 -16.27 -12.61
CA LEU A 279 3.74 -16.26 -12.29
C LEU A 279 4.04 -15.27 -11.15
N GLY A 280 5.01 -15.63 -10.30
CA GLY A 280 5.32 -14.88 -9.10
C GLY A 280 4.22 -15.06 -8.05
N GLU A 281 3.61 -13.95 -7.63
CA GLU A 281 2.57 -13.93 -6.59
C GLU A 281 1.14 -13.98 -7.13
N SER A 282 0.99 -13.97 -8.46
CA SER A 282 -0.32 -14.10 -9.12
C SER A 282 -0.98 -15.44 -8.79
N GLU A 283 -2.30 -15.41 -8.59
CA GLU A 283 -3.15 -16.59 -8.60
C GLU A 283 -3.75 -16.79 -9.99
N HIS A 284 -4.14 -18.02 -10.33
CA HIS A 284 -4.85 -18.34 -11.58
C HIS A 284 -6.35 -18.27 -11.34
N PHE A 285 -7.08 -17.51 -12.15
CA PHE A 285 -8.52 -17.26 -11.94
C PHE A 285 -9.40 -17.85 -13.04
N GLY A 286 -8.82 -18.31 -14.15
CA GLY A 286 -9.52 -18.99 -15.23
C GLY A 286 -8.90 -18.80 -16.60
N ASP A 287 -9.39 -19.57 -17.56
CA ASP A 287 -8.87 -19.67 -18.92
C ASP A 287 -9.98 -19.61 -19.95
N LEU A 288 -9.57 -19.45 -21.21
CA LEU A 288 -10.43 -19.52 -22.39
C LEU A 288 -10.19 -20.79 -23.24
N VAL A 289 -9.42 -21.75 -22.73
CA VAL A 289 -9.14 -23.04 -23.38
C VAL A 289 -10.42 -23.86 -23.52
N GLY A 290 -10.65 -24.42 -24.70
CA GLY A 290 -11.82 -25.29 -24.95
C GLY A 290 -13.13 -24.55 -25.19
N SER A 291 -13.12 -23.21 -25.27
CA SER A 291 -14.28 -22.46 -25.76
C SER A 291 -14.53 -22.81 -27.25
N SER A 292 -15.80 -22.76 -27.66
CA SER A 292 -16.19 -22.99 -29.06
C SER A 292 -15.76 -21.88 -30.03
N SER A 293 -15.20 -20.78 -29.52
CA SER A 293 -14.74 -19.65 -30.31
C SER A 293 -13.36 -19.96 -30.90
N GLN A 294 -13.29 -20.10 -32.24
CA GLN A 294 -12.04 -20.33 -32.99
C GLN A 294 -11.16 -19.07 -33.13
N ARG A 295 -11.49 -17.97 -32.46
CA ARG A 295 -10.75 -16.72 -32.56
C ARG A 295 -9.64 -16.66 -31.52
N ASP A 296 -8.45 -16.24 -31.95
CA ASP A 296 -7.30 -16.12 -31.08
C ASP A 296 -7.56 -15.08 -29.98
N VAL A 297 -7.09 -15.40 -28.77
CA VAL A 297 -6.90 -14.42 -27.70
C VAL A 297 -5.73 -13.53 -28.09
N VAL A 298 -5.95 -12.22 -28.06
CA VAL A 298 -4.97 -11.22 -28.55
C VAL A 298 -4.36 -10.42 -27.41
N ALA A 299 -5.04 -10.28 -26.26
CA ALA A 299 -4.49 -9.59 -25.11
C ALA A 299 -5.08 -10.04 -23.78
N ILE A 300 -4.32 -9.76 -22.71
CA ILE A 300 -4.70 -9.87 -21.30
C ILE A 300 -4.41 -8.54 -20.63
N ALA A 301 -5.33 -8.04 -19.80
CA ALA A 301 -5.09 -6.86 -18.98
C ALA A 301 -5.57 -7.10 -17.55
N ALA A 302 -4.77 -6.66 -16.57
CA ALA A 302 -5.11 -6.75 -15.15
C ALA A 302 -5.96 -5.56 -14.73
N ASN A 303 -6.82 -5.75 -13.73
CA ASN A 303 -7.41 -4.64 -12.99
C ASN A 303 -6.42 -4.07 -11.96
N SER A 304 -6.82 -3.02 -11.23
CA SER A 304 -5.94 -2.31 -10.30
C SER A 304 -5.61 -3.08 -9.01
N THR A 305 -6.41 -4.07 -8.64
CA THR A 305 -6.15 -4.91 -7.46
C THR A 305 -5.06 -5.95 -7.72
N GLY A 306 -4.85 -6.33 -8.99
CA GLY A 306 -4.00 -7.46 -9.36
C GLY A 306 -4.58 -8.82 -8.95
N LEU A 307 -5.87 -8.87 -8.63
CA LEU A 307 -6.62 -10.09 -8.26
C LEU A 307 -7.64 -10.48 -9.33
N GLY A 308 -7.56 -9.87 -10.51
CA GLY A 308 -8.43 -10.14 -11.63
C GLY A 308 -7.83 -9.64 -12.93
N TYR A 309 -8.31 -10.23 -14.03
CA TYR A 309 -7.90 -9.85 -15.37
C TYR A 309 -9.02 -10.07 -16.38
N TRP A 310 -8.92 -9.32 -17.49
CA TRP A 310 -9.71 -9.52 -18.69
C TRP A 310 -8.88 -10.20 -19.76
N LEU A 311 -9.52 -11.08 -20.52
CA LEU A 311 -9.00 -11.64 -21.76
C LEU A 311 -9.84 -11.13 -22.92
N THR A 312 -9.19 -10.72 -24.01
CA THR A 312 -9.88 -10.33 -25.24
C THR A 312 -9.50 -11.20 -26.43
N ARG A 313 -10.49 -11.51 -27.27
CA ARG A 313 -10.29 -12.19 -28.54
C ARG A 313 -10.26 -11.22 -29.71
N SER A 314 -9.75 -11.68 -30.85
CA SER A 314 -9.64 -10.86 -32.08
C SER A 314 -10.99 -10.36 -32.64
N ASN A 315 -12.11 -10.93 -32.22
CA ASN A 315 -13.47 -10.46 -32.55
C ASN A 315 -14.03 -9.46 -31.52
N GLY A 316 -13.26 -9.12 -30.48
CA GLY A 316 -13.64 -8.22 -29.41
C GLY A 316 -14.54 -8.83 -28.34
N GLU A 317 -14.67 -10.15 -28.27
CA GLU A 317 -15.26 -10.86 -27.11
C GLU A 317 -14.35 -10.69 -25.88
N ILE A 318 -14.94 -10.40 -24.72
CA ILE A 318 -14.24 -10.27 -23.44
C ILE A 318 -14.68 -11.37 -22.47
N ALA A 319 -13.74 -11.87 -21.69
CA ALA A 319 -14.02 -12.65 -20.49
C ALA A 319 -13.27 -12.06 -19.29
N ALA A 320 -13.98 -11.83 -18.19
CA ALA A 320 -13.45 -11.34 -16.93
C ALA A 320 -13.24 -12.51 -15.95
N PHE A 321 -12.12 -12.49 -15.22
CA PHE A 321 -11.76 -13.51 -14.23
C PHE A 321 -11.29 -12.87 -12.92
N GLY A 322 -11.44 -13.60 -11.82
CA GLY A 322 -11.06 -13.12 -10.48
C GLY A 322 -12.04 -12.06 -9.99
N ASP A 323 -11.51 -10.93 -9.51
CA ASP A 323 -12.32 -9.76 -9.11
C ASP A 323 -12.48 -8.70 -10.22
N ALA A 324 -12.04 -9.01 -11.45
CA ALA A 324 -12.29 -8.14 -12.60
C ALA A 324 -13.80 -8.11 -12.94
N VAL A 325 -14.34 -6.91 -13.09
CA VAL A 325 -15.76 -6.70 -13.42
C VAL A 325 -15.96 -6.84 -14.94
N ASP A 326 -17.01 -7.53 -15.38
CA ASP A 326 -17.39 -7.53 -16.79
C ASP A 326 -18.01 -6.17 -17.17
N LEU A 327 -17.30 -5.42 -18.02
CA LEU A 327 -17.68 -4.06 -18.45
C LEU A 327 -18.29 -4.03 -19.85
N GLY A 328 -18.46 -5.20 -20.49
CA GLY A 328 -19.02 -5.33 -21.83
C GLY A 328 -17.99 -5.66 -22.91
N ASP A 329 -18.50 -6.00 -24.11
CA ASP A 329 -17.66 -6.44 -25.22
C ASP A 329 -18.22 -6.04 -26.59
N LEU A 330 -17.61 -6.54 -27.66
CA LEU A 330 -17.96 -6.21 -29.05
C LEU A 330 -18.57 -7.38 -29.83
N ARG A 331 -19.03 -8.46 -29.16
CA ARG A 331 -19.43 -9.70 -29.85
C ARG A 331 -20.58 -9.52 -30.86
N GLU A 332 -21.44 -8.53 -30.62
CA GLU A 332 -22.59 -8.20 -31.48
C GLU A 332 -22.29 -7.08 -32.49
N ILE A 333 -21.04 -6.61 -32.56
CA ILE A 333 -20.63 -5.50 -33.42
C ILE A 333 -19.80 -6.05 -34.60
N ALA A 334 -20.20 -5.68 -35.81
CA ALA A 334 -19.42 -5.96 -37.00
C ALA A 334 -18.19 -5.04 -37.06
N LEU A 335 -17.02 -5.58 -36.70
CA LEU A 335 -15.75 -4.84 -36.74
C LEU A 335 -15.21 -4.71 -38.17
N ASN A 336 -14.72 -3.52 -38.53
CA ASN A 336 -14.03 -3.30 -39.81
C ASN A 336 -12.71 -4.08 -39.90
N LYS A 337 -12.01 -4.21 -38.76
CA LYS A 337 -10.76 -4.92 -38.57
C LYS A 337 -10.74 -5.62 -37.20
N PRO A 338 -9.99 -6.72 -37.06
CA PRO A 338 -9.92 -7.44 -35.79
C PRO A 338 -9.30 -6.59 -34.68
N ILE A 339 -9.71 -6.88 -33.44
CA ILE A 339 -9.01 -6.42 -32.24
C ILE A 339 -7.61 -7.06 -32.21
N VAL A 340 -6.61 -6.26 -31.87
CA VAL A 340 -5.21 -6.66 -31.77
C VAL A 340 -4.64 -6.49 -30.37
N ASP A 341 -5.24 -5.61 -29.54
CA ASP A 341 -4.74 -5.35 -28.20
C ASP A 341 -5.81 -4.79 -27.25
N MET A 342 -5.51 -4.79 -25.95
CA MET A 342 -6.30 -4.24 -24.86
C MET A 342 -5.39 -3.50 -23.88
N ALA A 343 -5.84 -2.34 -23.40
CA ALA A 343 -5.17 -1.61 -22.32
C ALA A 343 -6.17 -1.25 -21.22
N ALA A 344 -5.87 -1.61 -19.97
CA ALA A 344 -6.65 -1.18 -18.81
C ALA A 344 -6.43 0.31 -18.51
N THR A 345 -7.43 0.97 -17.93
CA THR A 345 -7.31 2.36 -17.45
C THR A 345 -6.42 2.45 -16.21
N PRO A 346 -5.85 3.64 -15.90
CA PRO A 346 -5.03 3.80 -14.69
C PRO A 346 -5.73 3.44 -13.38
N SER A 347 -7.05 3.58 -13.32
CA SER A 347 -7.90 3.19 -12.18
C SER A 347 -8.11 1.68 -12.10
N GLY A 348 -7.94 0.96 -13.22
CA GLY A 348 -8.30 -0.44 -13.36
C GLY A 348 -9.80 -0.71 -13.35
N ASP A 349 -10.63 0.31 -13.56
CA ASP A 349 -12.10 0.23 -13.60
C ASP A 349 -12.66 0.30 -15.04
N GLY A 350 -11.78 0.21 -16.04
CA GLY A 350 -12.07 0.36 -17.45
C GLY A 350 -10.99 -0.22 -18.34
N TYR A 351 -11.31 -0.36 -19.63
CA TYR A 351 -10.33 -0.74 -20.65
C TYR A 351 -10.67 -0.19 -22.03
N TRP A 352 -9.64 -0.04 -22.85
CA TRP A 352 -9.73 0.20 -24.28
C TRP A 352 -9.45 -1.08 -25.05
N LEU A 353 -10.27 -1.36 -26.06
CA LEU A 353 -9.95 -2.35 -27.10
C LEU A 353 -9.49 -1.63 -28.36
N VAL A 354 -8.46 -2.17 -29.00
CA VAL A 354 -7.81 -1.55 -30.15
C VAL A 354 -7.87 -2.48 -31.36
N ALA A 355 -8.46 -2.01 -32.45
CA ALA A 355 -8.49 -2.72 -33.73
C ALA A 355 -7.24 -2.45 -34.57
N SER A 356 -6.94 -3.32 -35.55
CA SER A 356 -5.75 -3.17 -36.40
C SER A 356 -5.80 -1.97 -37.37
N ASP A 357 -6.97 -1.36 -37.58
CA ASP A 357 -7.11 -0.05 -38.25
C ASP A 357 -6.96 1.13 -37.28
N GLY A 358 -6.77 0.83 -35.99
CA GLY A 358 -6.71 1.77 -34.87
C GLY A 358 -8.05 2.35 -34.46
N GLY A 359 -9.16 1.66 -34.77
CA GLY A 359 -10.43 1.85 -34.06
C GLY A 359 -10.25 1.60 -32.56
N ILE A 360 -10.85 2.47 -31.73
CA ILE A 360 -10.79 2.40 -30.26
C ILE A 360 -12.21 2.24 -29.72
N PHE A 361 -12.36 1.30 -28.79
CA PHE A 361 -13.62 1.02 -28.10
C PHE A 361 -13.40 1.09 -26.60
N SER A 362 -14.17 1.92 -25.92
CA SER A 362 -14.00 2.20 -24.49
C SER A 362 -15.08 1.53 -23.64
N PHE A 363 -14.68 0.94 -22.53
CA PHE A 363 -15.56 0.30 -21.56
C PHE A 363 -15.24 0.74 -20.12
N GLY A 364 -16.26 0.74 -19.27
CA GLY A 364 -16.15 1.23 -17.89
C GLY A 364 -15.84 2.72 -17.83
N ASP A 365 -14.79 3.08 -17.09
CA ASP A 365 -14.34 4.46 -16.95
C ASP A 365 -13.35 4.93 -18.03
N ALA A 366 -13.11 4.11 -19.05
CA ALA A 366 -12.22 4.44 -20.16
C ALA A 366 -12.73 5.64 -20.97
N GLU A 367 -12.05 6.78 -20.86
CA GLU A 367 -12.34 7.95 -21.69
C GLU A 367 -11.81 7.78 -23.11
N PHE A 368 -12.54 8.29 -24.11
CA PHE A 368 -12.09 8.27 -25.51
C PHE A 368 -11.27 9.53 -25.83
N TYR A 369 -10.00 9.36 -26.18
CA TYR A 369 -9.09 10.47 -26.48
C TYR A 369 -8.80 10.66 -27.97
N GLY A 370 -9.26 9.72 -28.82
CA GLY A 370 -9.09 9.76 -30.27
C GLY A 370 -8.80 8.39 -30.88
N SER A 371 -8.72 8.33 -32.21
CA SER A 371 -8.53 7.07 -32.94
C SER A 371 -7.91 7.35 -34.31
N THR A 372 -7.18 6.37 -34.85
CA THR A 372 -6.70 6.42 -36.24
C THR A 372 -7.65 5.72 -37.23
N GLY A 373 -8.79 5.20 -36.79
CA GLY A 373 -9.70 4.42 -37.64
C GLY A 373 -10.31 5.19 -38.82
N ALA A 374 -10.25 6.51 -38.81
CA ALA A 374 -10.70 7.38 -39.91
C ALA A 374 -9.57 7.85 -40.85
N ILE A 375 -8.32 7.46 -40.61
CA ILE A 375 -7.17 7.82 -41.44
C ILE A 375 -6.60 6.60 -42.16
N ALA A 376 -6.01 6.84 -43.34
CA ALA A 376 -5.27 5.80 -44.03
C ALA A 376 -3.91 5.59 -43.35
N LEU A 377 -3.74 4.45 -42.68
CA LEU A 377 -2.48 4.06 -42.08
C LEU A 377 -1.52 3.46 -43.11
N ASN A 378 -0.22 3.75 -42.98
CA ASN A 378 0.82 3.10 -43.79
C ASN A 378 0.93 1.60 -43.45
N LYS A 379 0.74 1.28 -42.18
CA LYS A 379 0.75 -0.07 -41.63
C LYS A 379 -0.29 -0.24 -40.51
N PRO A 380 -0.80 -1.46 -40.29
CA PRO A 380 -1.77 -1.73 -39.22
C PRO A 380 -1.23 -1.37 -37.83
N ILE A 381 -2.13 -1.02 -36.91
CA ILE A 381 -1.84 -0.96 -35.48
C ILE A 381 -1.57 -2.38 -34.96
N THR A 382 -0.57 -2.51 -34.07
CA THR A 382 -0.20 -3.77 -33.43
C THR A 382 -0.40 -3.77 -31.93
N SER A 383 -0.30 -2.61 -31.28
CA SER A 383 -0.44 -2.50 -29.82
C SER A 383 -0.89 -1.11 -29.38
N ALA A 384 -1.36 -1.03 -28.14
CA ALA A 384 -1.78 0.18 -27.45
C ALA A 384 -1.10 0.27 -26.09
N VAL A 385 -0.49 1.42 -25.82
CA VAL A 385 0.25 1.67 -24.60
C VAL A 385 -0.54 2.64 -23.72
N GLN A 386 -0.99 2.16 -22.56
CA GLN A 386 -1.59 3.04 -21.55
C GLN A 386 -0.54 4.04 -21.04
N THR A 387 -0.93 5.31 -20.99
CA THR A 387 -0.16 6.40 -20.39
C THR A 387 -0.92 6.96 -19.19
N ARG A 388 -0.30 7.91 -18.48
CA ARG A 388 -0.93 8.57 -17.32
C ARG A 388 -2.19 9.36 -17.70
N LEU A 389 -2.26 9.89 -18.91
CA LEU A 389 -3.29 10.83 -19.35
C LEU A 389 -4.18 10.29 -20.48
N GLY A 390 -3.76 9.22 -21.15
CA GLY A 390 -4.46 8.62 -22.29
C GLY A 390 -3.72 7.40 -22.81
N TYR A 391 -3.57 7.27 -24.12
CA TYR A 391 -2.92 6.11 -24.74
C TYR A 391 -2.15 6.47 -26.02
N ASP A 392 -1.14 5.67 -26.32
CA ASP A 392 -0.42 5.71 -27.58
C ASP A 392 -0.76 4.46 -28.41
N LEU A 393 -1.03 4.62 -29.69
CA LEU A 393 -1.17 3.50 -30.63
C LEU A 393 0.13 3.32 -31.41
N VAL A 394 0.59 2.07 -31.50
CA VAL A 394 1.83 1.72 -32.20
C VAL A 394 1.52 0.87 -33.42
N ALA A 395 2.01 1.32 -34.57
CA ALA A 395 1.87 0.64 -35.85
C ALA A 395 3.03 -0.32 -36.14
N GLU A 396 2.81 -1.24 -37.08
CA GLU A 396 3.77 -2.27 -37.50
C GLU A 396 5.12 -1.70 -37.96
N ASP A 397 5.11 -0.50 -38.57
CA ASP A 397 6.30 0.22 -39.01
C ASP A 397 7.01 0.98 -37.87
N GLY A 398 6.48 0.92 -36.65
CA GLY A 398 6.97 1.71 -35.51
C GLY A 398 6.42 3.14 -35.47
N GLY A 399 5.41 3.47 -36.28
CA GLY A 399 4.63 4.69 -36.17
C GLY A 399 3.92 4.80 -34.83
N VAL A 400 3.99 5.97 -34.19
CA VAL A 400 3.33 6.23 -32.89
C VAL A 400 2.30 7.34 -33.07
N PHE A 401 1.08 7.09 -32.61
CA PHE A 401 -0.03 8.03 -32.58
C PHE A 401 -0.46 8.27 -31.14
N ASN A 402 -0.17 9.45 -30.59
CA ASN A 402 -0.40 9.78 -29.19
C ASN A 402 -1.76 10.47 -29.00
N PHE A 403 -2.55 9.99 -28.04
CA PHE A 403 -3.86 10.54 -27.70
C PHE A 403 -3.91 10.94 -26.23
N ASN A 404 -3.99 12.26 -26.00
CA ASN A 404 -3.91 12.91 -24.69
C ASN A 404 -2.60 12.63 -23.92
N SER A 405 -1.54 12.23 -24.62
CA SER A 405 -0.20 11.95 -24.10
C SER A 405 0.85 12.83 -24.81
N PRO A 406 1.96 13.21 -24.15
CA PRO A 406 3.06 13.87 -24.84
C PRO A 406 3.72 12.95 -25.87
N PHE A 407 3.97 13.45 -27.09
CA PHE A 407 4.69 12.69 -28.11
C PHE A 407 6.17 12.54 -27.74
N LEU A 408 6.65 11.29 -27.63
CA LEU A 408 8.02 10.96 -27.22
C LEU A 408 8.94 10.54 -28.38
N GLY A 409 8.39 10.34 -29.58
CA GLY A 409 9.12 9.89 -30.76
C GLY A 409 8.42 8.74 -31.48
N SER A 410 9.01 8.32 -32.60
CA SER A 410 8.49 7.24 -33.46
C SER A 410 9.65 6.55 -34.16
N ALA A 411 9.54 5.23 -34.34
CA ALA A 411 10.52 4.43 -35.06
C ALA A 411 10.19 4.26 -36.55
N ALA A 412 9.10 4.87 -37.05
CA ALA A 412 8.67 4.76 -38.46
C ALA A 412 9.71 5.22 -39.50
N SER A 413 10.67 6.06 -39.11
CA SER A 413 11.78 6.51 -39.96
C SER A 413 13.08 5.74 -39.72
N SER A 414 13.08 4.76 -38.83
CA SER A 414 14.24 3.90 -38.57
C SER A 414 14.45 2.93 -39.73
N VAL A 415 15.71 2.60 -40.03
CA VAL A 415 16.11 1.77 -41.19
C VAL A 415 15.79 0.27 -40.98
N SER A 416 14.99 -0.06 -39.97
CA SER A 416 14.60 -1.44 -39.66
C SER A 416 13.53 -1.91 -40.64
N ASN A 417 13.80 -3.00 -41.36
CA ASN A 417 12.78 -3.72 -42.13
C ASN A 417 11.99 -4.71 -41.26
N GLU A 418 12.25 -4.75 -39.95
CA GLU A 418 11.57 -5.65 -39.02
C GLU A 418 10.27 -5.04 -38.51
N ARG A 419 9.26 -5.90 -38.36
CA ARG A 419 7.94 -5.54 -37.87
C ARG A 419 7.97 -5.32 -36.36
N VAL A 420 7.43 -4.18 -35.90
CA VAL A 420 7.04 -4.01 -34.50
C VAL A 420 5.83 -4.89 -34.23
N ILE A 421 5.95 -5.79 -33.24
CA ILE A 421 4.89 -6.74 -32.87
C ILE A 421 4.17 -6.36 -31.59
N ASP A 422 4.80 -5.52 -30.76
CA ASP A 422 4.29 -5.12 -29.46
C ASP A 422 4.96 -3.82 -29.00
N ALA A 423 4.31 -3.10 -28.11
CA ALA A 423 4.85 -1.95 -27.41
C ALA A 423 4.30 -1.93 -25.98
N THR A 424 5.16 -1.57 -25.04
CA THR A 424 4.80 -1.54 -23.63
C THR A 424 5.35 -0.28 -22.99
N SER A 425 4.66 0.26 -21.99
CA SER A 425 5.22 1.26 -21.09
C SER A 425 5.85 0.54 -19.90
N ARG A 426 7.12 0.82 -19.63
CA ARG A 426 7.70 0.64 -18.30
C ARG A 426 8.05 2.01 -17.76
N VAL A 427 7.08 2.64 -17.10
CA VAL A 427 7.44 3.60 -16.05
C VAL A 427 7.52 2.76 -14.79
N SER A 428 8.72 2.54 -14.28
CA SER A 428 8.91 1.91 -12.97
C SER A 428 8.16 2.73 -11.93
N GLN A 429 6.95 2.31 -11.58
CA GLN A 429 6.34 2.62 -10.29
C GLN A 429 6.64 1.41 -9.41
N TRP A 430 7.88 1.31 -8.93
CA TRP A 430 8.23 0.34 -7.90
C TRP A 430 8.44 1.07 -6.60
#